data_AF-A0A2N6EI47-F1
#
_entry.id   AF-A0A2N6EI47-F1
#
_cell.length_a   1.000
_cell.length_b   1.000
_cell.length_c   1.000
_cell.angle_alpha   90.00
_cell.angle_beta   90.00
_cell.angle_gamma   90.00
#
_symmetry.space_group_name_H-M   'P 1'
#
loop_
_entity.id
_entity.type
_entity.pdbx_description
1 polymer ?
#
loop_
_entity_poly.entity_id
_entity_poly.type
_entity_poly.pdbx_seq_one_letter_code
_entity_poly.pdbx_strand_id
1 'polypeptide(L)'
;MFDQKDDHKKRGLTRRELLIGTLAGGVVGAAGSVLYLGSQKKTAETFIAAASHYQIDIASVLLRGFKELGVTDRDVRDKSVLLKPNLVEVFPGAGHINTHPLVVRGAIEAFLSLGAARVLVGEGP
;
A
#
# COMPACT_ATOMS: atom_id res chain seq x y z
N MET A 1 -36.32 -45.14 52.95
CA MET A 1 -35.39 -45.23 51.81
C MET A 1 -36.06 -44.53 50.63
N PHE A 2 -35.92 -43.22 50.51
CA PHE A 2 -36.35 -42.49 49.32
C PHE A 2 -35.40 -41.31 49.06
N ASP A 3 -34.54 -41.57 48.09
CA ASP A 3 -34.20 -40.71 46.95
C ASP A 3 -33.80 -39.26 47.26
N GLN A 4 -32.48 -39.08 47.40
CA GLN A 4 -31.81 -37.79 47.38
C GLN A 4 -31.83 -37.26 45.93
N LYS A 5 -32.80 -36.39 45.62
CA LYS A 5 -32.86 -35.71 44.33
C LYS A 5 -31.76 -34.65 44.29
N ASP A 6 -30.72 -34.92 43.52
CA ASP A 6 -29.65 -33.96 43.23
C ASP A 6 -30.22 -32.77 42.45
N ASP A 7 -30.43 -31.67 43.16
CA ASP A 7 -30.89 -30.41 42.62
C ASP A 7 -29.72 -29.72 41.90
N HIS A 8 -29.58 -29.98 40.59
CA HIS A 8 -28.68 -29.22 39.72
C HIS A 8 -29.19 -27.78 39.59
N LYS A 9 -28.84 -26.94 40.56
CA LYS A 9 -29.11 -25.50 40.56
C LYS A 9 -28.33 -24.85 39.42
N LYS A 10 -29.04 -24.45 38.35
CA LYS A 10 -28.48 -23.65 37.25
C LYS A 10 -27.90 -22.35 37.83
N ARG A 11 -26.57 -22.25 37.92
CA ARG A 11 -25.89 -21.02 38.34
C ARG A 11 -26.12 -19.95 37.28
N GLY A 12 -26.87 -18.90 37.64
CA GLY A 12 -26.98 -17.68 36.83
C GLY A 12 -25.69 -16.87 36.91
N LEU A 13 -25.39 -16.14 35.83
CA LEU A 13 -24.23 -15.23 35.76
C LEU A 13 -24.33 -14.17 36.85
N THR A 14 -23.29 -14.07 37.67
CA THR A 14 -23.20 -13.04 38.71
C THR A 14 -22.77 -11.71 38.09
N ARG A 15 -23.15 -10.57 38.72
CA ARG A 15 -22.76 -9.23 38.27
C ARG A 15 -21.23 -9.08 38.09
N ARG A 16 -20.45 -9.77 38.92
CA ARG A 16 -18.99 -9.79 38.87
C ARG A 16 -18.46 -10.56 37.66
N GLU A 17 -19.03 -11.73 37.35
CA GLU A 17 -18.68 -12.49 36.14
C GLU A 17 -19.03 -11.69 34.88
N LEU A 18 -20.14 -10.94 34.89
CA LEU A 18 -20.52 -10.04 33.80
C LEU A 18 -19.52 -8.87 33.62
N LEU A 19 -19.10 -8.22 34.71
CA LEU A 19 -18.13 -7.12 34.68
C LEU A 19 -16.74 -7.58 34.22
N ILE A 20 -16.29 -8.75 34.68
CA ILE A 20 -15.01 -9.33 34.25
C ILE A 20 -15.08 -9.76 32.79
N GLY A 21 -16.18 -10.38 32.36
CA GLY A 21 -16.40 -10.78 30.97
C GLY A 21 -16.44 -9.60 30.00
N THR A 22 -17.05 -8.48 30.40
CA THR A 22 -17.09 -7.25 29.58
C THR A 22 -15.73 -6.56 29.49
N LEU A 23 -14.96 -6.51 30.58
CA LEU A 23 -13.59 -5.99 30.57
C LEU A 23 -12.65 -6.85 29.70
N ALA A 24 -12.65 -8.18 29.89
CA ALA A 24 -11.81 -9.08 29.11
C ALA A 24 -12.22 -9.10 27.63
N GLY A 25 -13.53 -9.15 27.35
CA GLY A 25 -14.06 -9.06 25.99
C GLY A 25 -13.75 -7.74 25.30
N GLY A 26 -13.80 -6.62 26.04
CA GLY A 26 -13.43 -5.30 25.52
C GLY A 26 -11.94 -5.21 25.13
N VAL A 27 -11.04 -5.73 25.97
CA VAL A 27 -9.59 -5.73 25.67
C VAL A 27 -9.27 -6.62 24.47
N VAL A 28 -9.82 -7.85 24.41
CA VAL A 28 -9.61 -8.76 23.28
C VAL A 28 -10.21 -8.19 21.99
N GLY A 29 -11.40 -7.61 22.08
CA GLY A 29 -12.06 -6.96 20.94
C GLY A 29 -11.27 -5.76 20.41
N ALA A 30 -10.73 -4.91 21.30
CA ALA A 30 -9.90 -3.76 20.91
C ALA A 30 -8.57 -4.22 20.27
N ALA A 31 -7.87 -5.18 20.88
CA ALA A 31 -6.64 -5.73 20.33
C ALA A 31 -6.87 -6.39 18.96
N GLY A 32 -7.92 -7.20 18.83
CA GLY A 32 -8.32 -7.81 17.56
C GLY A 32 -8.66 -6.77 16.50
N SER A 33 -9.34 -5.68 16.87
CA SER A 33 -9.68 -4.59 15.95
C SER A 33 -8.44 -3.83 15.47
N VAL A 34 -7.47 -3.56 16.36
CA VAL A 34 -6.20 -2.93 15.99
C VAL A 34 -5.41 -3.81 15.02
N LEU A 35 -5.33 -5.11 15.29
CA LEU A 35 -4.66 -6.07 14.40
C LEU A 35 -5.38 -6.20 13.05
N TYR A 36 -6.72 -6.22 13.06
CA TYR A 36 -7.52 -6.29 11.85
C TYR A 36 -7.36 -5.04 10.97
N LEU A 37 -7.44 -3.85 11.57
CA LEU A 37 -7.24 -2.58 10.86
C LEU A 37 -5.78 -2.43 10.39
N GLY A 38 -4.80 -2.88 11.17
CA GLY A 38 -3.39 -2.86 10.81
C GLY A 38 -2.99 -3.87 9.72
N SER A 39 -3.77 -4.94 9.55
CA SER A 39 -3.55 -5.97 8.52
C SER A 39 -4.30 -5.73 7.22
N GLN A 40 -5.07 -4.64 7.13
CA GLN A 40 -5.71 -4.25 5.88
C GLN A 40 -4.64 -4.02 4.81
N LYS A 41 -4.76 -4.78 3.71
CA LYS A 41 -3.90 -4.59 2.55
C LYS A 41 -4.12 -3.17 2.04
N LYS A 42 -3.05 -2.36 2.06
CA LYS A 42 -3.09 -1.02 1.46
C LYS A 42 -3.34 -1.19 -0.03
N THR A 43 -4.48 -0.70 -0.49
CA THR A 43 -4.76 -0.54 -1.90
C THR A 43 -4.23 0.81 -2.35
N ALA A 44 -3.84 0.91 -3.62
CA ALA A 44 -3.41 2.17 -4.23
C ALA A 44 -4.08 2.31 -5.59
N GLU A 45 -4.53 3.50 -5.90
CA GLU A 45 -5.02 3.81 -7.24
C GLU A 45 -3.88 3.60 -8.24
N THR A 46 -4.16 2.86 -9.31
CA THR A 46 -3.16 2.42 -10.28
C THR A 46 -3.67 2.72 -11.68
N PHE A 47 -2.85 3.38 -12.48
CA PHE A 47 -3.13 3.63 -13.89
C PHE A 47 -2.39 2.62 -14.77
N ILE A 48 -3.10 2.06 -15.75
CA ILE A 48 -2.56 1.09 -16.72
C ILE A 48 -2.77 1.64 -18.11
N ALA A 49 -1.68 1.78 -18.87
CA ALA A 49 -1.73 2.19 -20.28
C ALA A 49 -0.97 1.24 -21.18
N ALA A 50 -1.47 1.08 -22.41
CA ALA A 50 -0.77 0.38 -23.47
C ALA A 50 0.26 1.29 -24.14
N ALA A 51 1.43 0.72 -24.46
CA ALA A 51 2.47 1.33 -25.26
C ALA A 51 2.88 0.35 -26.37
N SER A 52 2.94 0.80 -27.62
CA SER A 52 3.30 -0.06 -28.76
C SER A 52 4.76 -0.51 -28.72
N HIS A 53 5.65 0.38 -28.29
CA HIS A 53 7.09 0.15 -28.10
C HIS A 53 7.67 1.24 -27.18
N TYR A 54 8.90 1.05 -26.70
CA TYR A 54 9.53 1.98 -25.74
C TYR A 54 9.96 3.32 -26.34
N GLN A 55 10.11 3.41 -27.66
CA GLN A 55 10.52 4.65 -28.35
C GLN A 55 9.39 5.67 -28.56
N ILE A 56 8.15 5.38 -28.11
CA ILE A 56 7.08 6.38 -28.13
C ILE A 56 7.36 7.49 -27.10
N ASP A 57 6.53 8.53 -27.14
CA ASP A 57 6.49 9.54 -26.08
C ASP A 57 5.89 8.98 -24.79
N ILE A 58 6.72 8.27 -24.01
CA ILE A 58 6.35 7.70 -22.71
C ILE A 58 5.97 8.82 -21.72
N ALA A 59 6.60 9.98 -21.78
CA ALA A 59 6.31 11.09 -20.87
C ALA A 59 4.85 11.54 -21.02
N SER A 60 4.34 11.68 -22.26
CA SER A 60 2.93 11.97 -22.51
C SER A 60 1.98 10.87 -22.01
N VAL A 61 2.38 9.60 -22.04
CA VAL A 61 1.58 8.51 -21.45
C VAL A 61 1.50 8.65 -19.93
N LEU A 62 2.63 8.93 -19.28
CA LEU A 62 2.70 9.10 -17.82
C LEU A 62 1.96 10.36 -17.35
N LEU A 63 2.06 11.48 -18.08
CA LEU A 63 1.31 12.70 -17.78
C LEU A 63 -0.20 12.48 -17.83
N ARG A 64 -0.71 11.68 -18.78
CA ARG A 64 -2.12 11.26 -18.78
C ARG A 64 -2.47 10.45 -17.53
N GLY A 65 -1.62 9.49 -17.18
CA GLY A 65 -1.80 8.70 -15.96
C GLY A 65 -1.79 9.54 -14.68
N PHE A 66 -0.88 10.50 -14.56
CA PHE A 66 -0.84 11.44 -13.44
C PHE A 66 -2.14 12.24 -13.35
N LYS A 67 -2.62 12.76 -14.47
CA LYS A 67 -3.91 13.48 -14.51
C LYS A 67 -5.07 12.59 -14.06
N GLU A 68 -5.15 11.34 -14.52
CA GLU A 68 -6.21 10.40 -14.14
C GLU A 68 -6.14 10.00 -12.65
N LEU A 69 -4.93 9.87 -12.11
CA LEU A 69 -4.68 9.60 -10.69
C LEU A 69 -4.74 10.85 -9.80
N GLY A 70 -5.06 12.03 -10.37
CA GLY A 70 -5.13 13.28 -9.63
C GLY A 70 -3.77 13.83 -9.14
N VAL A 71 -2.66 13.32 -9.68
CA VAL A 71 -1.31 13.87 -9.44
C VAL A 71 -1.14 15.14 -10.27
N THR A 72 -0.99 16.26 -9.59
CA THR A 72 -0.91 17.60 -10.18
C THR A 72 0.44 18.24 -9.92
N ASP A 73 0.67 19.41 -10.52
CA ASP A 73 1.84 20.23 -10.25
C ASP A 73 1.94 20.61 -8.77
N ARG A 74 0.82 20.85 -8.06
CA ARG A 74 0.82 21.14 -6.62
C ARG A 74 1.45 20.04 -5.77
N ASP A 75 1.39 18.80 -6.24
CA ASP A 75 1.92 17.65 -5.51
C ASP A 75 3.44 17.53 -5.63
N VAL A 76 4.04 18.07 -6.71
CA VAL A 76 5.44 17.82 -7.07
C VAL A 76 6.29 19.07 -7.26
N ARG A 77 5.67 20.23 -7.49
CA ARG A 77 6.34 21.50 -7.77
C ARG A 77 7.33 21.85 -6.66
N ASP A 78 8.55 22.21 -7.06
CA ASP A 78 9.70 22.55 -6.21
C ASP A 78 10.18 21.43 -5.27
N LYS A 79 9.62 20.21 -5.38
CA LYS A 79 10.01 19.05 -4.57
C LYS A 79 11.08 18.22 -5.24
N SER A 80 11.81 17.47 -4.42
CA SER A 80 12.68 16.39 -4.88
C SER A 80 11.89 15.09 -5.00
N VAL A 81 11.86 14.47 -6.18
CA VAL A 81 11.18 13.20 -6.43
C VAL A 81 12.22 12.07 -6.48
N LEU A 82 11.98 10.98 -5.76
CA LEU A 82 12.78 9.75 -5.89
C LEU A 82 12.03 8.74 -6.76
N LEU A 83 12.60 8.40 -7.90
CA LEU A 83 12.18 7.25 -8.70
C LEU A 83 12.90 6.00 -8.20
N LYS A 84 12.14 4.95 -7.93
CA LYS A 84 12.65 3.63 -7.52
C LYS A 84 12.35 2.59 -8.60
N PRO A 85 12.99 2.65 -9.78
CA PRO A 85 12.87 1.60 -10.77
C PRO A 85 13.43 0.29 -10.21
N ASN A 86 12.96 -0.82 -10.77
CA ASN A 86 13.57 -2.12 -10.51
C ASN A 86 14.77 -2.27 -11.45
N LEU A 87 15.94 -1.85 -10.98
CA LEU A 87 17.22 -2.05 -11.67
C LEU A 87 17.90 -3.28 -11.08
N VAL A 88 18.47 -4.09 -11.96
CA VAL A 88 19.22 -5.30 -11.62
C VAL A 88 20.44 -5.36 -12.53
N GLU A 89 21.44 -6.15 -12.14
CA GLU A 89 22.68 -6.32 -12.88
C GLU A 89 22.41 -6.70 -14.35
N VAL A 90 23.10 -6.01 -15.26
CA VAL A 90 23.01 -6.24 -16.69
C VAL A 90 23.99 -7.32 -17.14
N PHE A 91 23.65 -8.03 -18.20
CA PHE A 91 24.52 -9.04 -18.82
C PHE A 91 24.93 -8.59 -20.24
N PRO A 92 26.05 -9.07 -20.78
CA PRO A 92 26.40 -8.84 -22.18
C PRO A 92 25.24 -9.23 -23.12
N GLY A 93 24.77 -8.28 -23.93
CA GLY A 93 23.61 -8.46 -24.83
C GLY A 93 22.25 -8.09 -24.22
N ALA A 94 22.17 -7.83 -22.92
CA ALA A 94 20.95 -7.41 -22.23
C ALA A 94 21.20 -6.12 -21.44
N GLY A 95 21.04 -4.97 -22.09
CA GLY A 95 21.27 -3.65 -21.48
C GLY A 95 20.24 -3.22 -20.42
N HIS A 96 19.24 -4.07 -20.14
CA HIS A 96 18.27 -3.95 -19.05
C HIS A 96 17.54 -5.29 -18.89
N ILE A 97 16.96 -5.54 -17.71
CA ILE A 97 16.17 -6.75 -17.44
C ILE A 97 14.73 -6.38 -17.07
N ASN A 98 14.55 -5.63 -15.98
CA ASN A 98 13.21 -5.34 -15.45
C ASN A 98 12.64 -4.00 -15.94
N THR A 99 13.45 -2.93 -15.93
CA THR A 99 12.98 -1.59 -16.28
C THR A 99 13.73 -1.07 -17.49
N HIS A 100 13.01 -0.75 -18.56
CA HIS A 100 13.61 -0.17 -19.76
C HIS A 100 14.07 1.29 -19.49
N PRO A 101 15.29 1.71 -19.88
CA PRO A 101 15.81 3.05 -19.59
C PRO A 101 14.93 4.20 -20.11
N LEU A 102 14.28 4.02 -21.28
CA LEU A 102 13.33 5.00 -21.81
C LEU A 102 12.08 5.21 -20.93
N VAL A 103 11.66 4.21 -20.15
CA VAL A 103 10.57 4.38 -19.16
C VAL A 103 11.04 5.26 -18.02
N VAL A 104 12.26 5.04 -17.52
CA VAL A 104 12.87 5.88 -16.48
C VAL A 104 12.99 7.33 -16.98
N ARG A 105 13.49 7.52 -18.20
CA ARG A 105 13.57 8.85 -18.84
C ARG A 105 12.20 9.51 -18.95
N GLY A 106 11.20 8.81 -19.46
CA GLY A 106 9.84 9.35 -19.59
C GLY A 106 9.24 9.79 -18.25
N ALA A 107 9.51 9.02 -17.18
CA ALA A 107 9.06 9.40 -15.83
C ALA A 107 9.77 10.65 -15.29
N ILE A 108 11.09 10.75 -15.50
CA ILE A 108 11.86 11.94 -15.15
C ILE A 108 11.28 13.16 -15.86
N GLU A 109 11.09 13.07 -17.18
CA GLU A 109 10.56 14.17 -18.00
C GLU A 109 9.16 14.59 -17.56
N ALA A 110 8.28 13.62 -17.26
CA ALA A 110 6.94 13.90 -16.75
C ALA A 110 6.97 14.68 -15.44
N PHE A 111 7.76 14.24 -14.44
CA PHE A 111 7.87 14.95 -13.16
C PHE A 111 8.51 16.35 -13.28
N LEU A 112 9.57 16.48 -14.08
CA LEU A 112 10.20 17.78 -14.32
C LEU A 112 9.26 18.75 -15.03
N SER A 113 8.46 18.28 -16.00
CA SER A 113 7.47 19.11 -16.68
C SER A 113 6.33 19.59 -15.77
N LEU A 114 6.03 18.84 -14.70
CA LEU A 114 5.11 19.27 -13.63
C LEU A 114 5.76 20.20 -12.60
N GLY A 115 7.04 20.53 -12.74
CA GLY A 115 7.74 21.52 -11.91
C GLY A 115 8.54 20.93 -10.76
N ALA A 116 8.81 19.63 -10.73
CA ALA A 116 9.72 19.07 -9.73
C ALA A 116 11.10 19.74 -9.80
N ALA A 117 11.68 20.09 -8.64
CA ALA A 117 12.99 20.74 -8.58
C ALA A 117 14.12 19.81 -9.05
N ARG A 118 14.00 18.52 -8.72
CA ARG A 118 14.90 17.47 -9.21
C ARG A 118 14.25 16.11 -9.11
N VAL A 119 14.71 15.19 -9.96
CA VAL A 119 14.34 13.78 -9.91
C VAL A 119 15.61 12.97 -9.68
N LEU A 120 15.61 12.17 -8.62
CA LEU A 120 16.69 11.24 -8.27
C LEU A 120 16.26 9.84 -8.67
N VAL A 121 17.14 9.08 -9.30
CA VAL A 121 16.91 7.67 -9.60
C VAL A 121 17.70 6.86 -8.58
N GLY A 122 16.99 6.09 -7.75
CA GLY A 122 17.61 5.24 -6.73
C GLY A 122 17.64 3.78 -7.16
N GLU A 123 18.77 3.13 -6.93
CA GLU A 123 18.91 1.68 -6.93
C GLU A 123 18.94 1.12 -5.50
N GLY A 124 18.74 -0.20 -5.36
CA GLY A 124 18.93 -0.87 -4.07
C GLY A 124 20.41 -1.13 -3.78
N PRO A 125 20.79 -1.40 -2.51
CA PRO A 125 22.11 -1.94 -2.18
C PRO A 125 22.32 -3.35 -2.77
#